data_AF-A0A432HDK9-F1
#
_entry.id   AF-A0A432HDK9-F1
#
_cell.length_a   1.000
_cell.length_b   1.000
_cell.length_c   1.000
_cell.angle_alpha   90.00
_cell.angle_beta   90.00
_cell.angle_gamma   90.00
#
_symmetry.space_group_name_H-M   'P 1'
#
loop_
_entity.id
_entity.type
_entity.pdbx_description
1 polymer ?
#
loop_
_entity_poly.entity_id
_entity_poly.type
_entity_poly.pdbx_seq_one_letter_code
_entity_poly.pdbx_strand_id
1 'polypeptide(L)'
;MTPRRAEHVALGLMVSGAFFALAILFFIIAVIMIKGLPHITARFLLDNPMDMGRAGGIFSTIVSTVYLLVVSLVIAIPLGVGTAIYLTEYTEEGKITKIVRFGTECLAGVPSIILGLFGFILFVIKLGFGWSVLSGGISLAIMILPVIIRTSEEA
;
A
#
# COMPACT_ATOMS: atom_id res chain seq x y z
N MET A 1 -11.97 -42.79 12.58
CA MET A 1 -11.20 -41.95 13.54
C MET A 1 -12.18 -41.33 14.51
N THR A 2 -11.90 -41.34 15.81
CA THR A 2 -12.71 -40.58 16.77
C THR A 2 -12.54 -39.08 16.50
N PRO A 3 -13.62 -38.27 16.57
CA PRO A 3 -13.57 -36.85 16.21
C PRO A 3 -12.45 -36.09 16.95
N ARG A 4 -12.19 -36.44 18.23
CA ARG A 4 -11.09 -35.88 19.03
C ARG A 4 -9.69 -36.18 18.50
N ARG A 5 -9.45 -37.35 17.88
CA ARG A 5 -8.14 -37.68 17.30
C ARG A 5 -7.91 -36.97 15.97
N ALA A 6 -8.95 -36.79 15.17
CA ALA A 6 -8.87 -36.02 13.92
C ALA A 6 -8.58 -34.54 14.21
N GLU A 7 -9.20 -33.98 15.26
CA GLU A 7 -8.97 -32.62 15.73
C GLU A 7 -7.50 -32.38 16.15
N HIS A 8 -6.93 -33.24 17.01
CA HIS A 8 -5.53 -33.07 17.43
C HIS A 8 -4.53 -33.22 16.27
N VAL A 9 -4.81 -34.09 15.30
CA VAL A 9 -3.97 -34.23 14.10
C VAL A 9 -4.06 -32.99 13.20
N ALA A 10 -5.28 -32.46 12.99
CA ALA A 10 -5.48 -31.25 12.21
C ALA A 10 -4.82 -30.03 12.87
N LEU A 11 -4.99 -29.86 14.19
CA LEU A 11 -4.33 -28.81 14.96
C LEU A 11 -2.80 -28.94 14.92
N GLY A 12 -2.26 -30.15 15.07
CA GLY A 12 -0.83 -30.41 14.97
C GLY A 12 -0.26 -30.01 13.60
N LEU A 13 -0.97 -30.36 12.52
CA LEU A 13 -0.60 -29.98 11.15
C LEU A 13 -0.62 -28.46 10.97
N MET A 14 -1.68 -27.78 11.39
CA MET A 14 -1.80 -26.32 11.29
C MET A 14 -0.71 -25.59 12.09
N VAL A 15 -0.46 -26.00 13.34
CA VAL A 15 0.58 -25.39 14.19
C VAL A 15 1.97 -25.65 13.62
N SER A 16 2.24 -26.86 13.12
CA SER A 16 3.52 -27.17 12.48
C SER A 16 3.75 -26.34 11.21
N GLY A 17 2.71 -26.16 10.39
CA GLY A 17 2.75 -25.30 9.21
C GLY A 17 2.99 -23.83 9.56
N ALA A 18 2.33 -23.32 10.61
CA ALA A 18 2.56 -21.97 11.12
C ALA A 18 4.00 -21.80 11.62
N PHE A 19 4.52 -22.77 12.39
CA PHE A 19 5.89 -22.72 12.87
C PHE A 19 6.91 -22.79 11.72
N PHE A 20 6.65 -23.60 10.70
CA PHE A 20 7.48 -23.68 9.50
C PHE A 20 7.50 -22.37 8.71
N ALA A 21 6.34 -21.73 8.52
CA ALA A 21 6.24 -20.42 7.88
C ALA A 21 7.00 -19.34 8.68
N LEU A 22 6.85 -19.33 10.01
CA LEU A 22 7.61 -18.44 10.89
C LEU A 22 9.11 -18.71 10.81
N ALA A 23 9.54 -19.98 10.79
CA ALA A 23 10.94 -20.35 10.65
C ALA A 23 11.54 -19.83 9.33
N ILE A 24 10.81 -19.95 8.21
CA ILE A 24 11.23 -19.37 6.91
C ILE A 24 11.33 -17.84 7.01
N LEU A 25 10.34 -17.18 7.63
CA LEU A 25 10.36 -15.73 7.82
C LEU A 25 11.60 -15.29 8.61
N PHE A 26 11.86 -15.91 9.75
CA PHE A 26 13.04 -15.62 10.57
C PHE A 26 14.35 -15.92 9.84
N PHE A 27 14.39 -17.00 9.04
CA PHE A 27 15.54 -17.32 8.20
C PHE A 27 15.82 -16.23 7.16
N ILE A 28 14.78 -15.76 6.43
CA ILE A 28 14.91 -14.68 5.45
C ILE A 28 15.40 -13.39 6.13
N ILE A 29 14.81 -13.02 7.27
CA ILE A 29 15.21 -11.84 8.03
C ILE A 29 16.68 -11.97 8.48
N ALA A 30 17.08 -13.12 9.02
CA ALA A 30 18.46 -13.36 9.46
C ALA A 30 19.45 -13.24 8.30
N VAL A 31 19.14 -13.81 7.13
CA VAL A 31 19.98 -13.69 5.93
C VAL A 31 20.10 -12.23 5.48
N ILE A 32 19.00 -11.48 5.47
CA ILE A 32 19.00 -10.04 5.12
C ILE A 32 19.82 -9.24 6.11
N MET A 33 19.70 -9.52 7.41
CA MET A 33 20.46 -8.81 8.46
C MET A 33 21.95 -9.12 8.36
N ILE A 34 22.35 -10.40 8.29
CA ILE A 34 23.76 -10.79 8.25
C ILE A 34 24.44 -10.26 6.98
N LYS A 35 23.78 -10.33 5.82
CA LYS A 35 24.33 -9.83 4.56
C LYS A 35 24.20 -8.32 4.40
N GLY A 36 23.20 -7.70 5.00
CA GLY A 36 22.84 -6.30 4.79
C GLY A 36 23.48 -5.32 5.77
N LEU A 37 23.50 -5.63 7.08
CA LEU A 37 24.03 -4.73 8.11
C LEU A 37 25.44 -4.22 7.83
N PRO A 38 26.40 -5.06 7.39
CA PRO A 38 27.76 -4.60 7.10
C PRO A 38 27.84 -3.53 6.00
N HIS A 39 26.83 -3.43 5.14
CA HIS A 39 26.77 -2.46 4.05
C HIS A 39 26.03 -1.17 4.40
N ILE A 40 25.43 -1.07 5.61
CA ILE A 40 24.79 0.15 6.09
C ILE A 40 25.88 1.15 6.50
N THR A 41 26.26 1.98 5.55
CA THR A 41 27.23 3.08 5.73
C THR A 41 26.56 4.42 5.47
N ALA A 42 27.15 5.51 5.97
CA ALA A 42 26.65 6.85 5.66
C ALA A 42 26.59 7.12 4.15
N ARG A 43 27.56 6.58 3.39
CA ARG A 43 27.56 6.62 1.92
C ARG A 43 26.37 5.88 1.32
N PHE A 44 26.07 4.67 1.81
CA PHE A 44 24.88 3.95 1.37
C PHE A 44 23.57 4.73 1.61
N LEU A 45 23.47 5.50 2.69
CA LEU A 45 22.26 6.27 2.99
C LEU A 45 22.17 7.60 2.21
N LEU A 46 23.31 8.24 1.93
CA LEU A 46 23.36 9.59 1.36
C LEU A 46 23.66 9.61 -0.16
N ASP A 47 24.27 8.55 -0.69
CA ASP A 47 24.54 8.46 -2.12
C ASP A 47 23.30 8.05 -2.91
N ASN A 48 23.30 8.41 -4.18
CA ASN A 48 22.24 8.02 -5.11
C ASN A 48 22.43 6.57 -5.59
N PRO A 49 21.32 5.89 -5.94
CA PRO A 49 21.39 4.57 -6.55
C PRO A 49 22.05 4.65 -7.93
N MET A 50 22.95 3.70 -8.20
CA MET A 50 23.65 3.53 -9.47
C MET A 50 23.41 2.11 -10.01
N ASP A 51 23.69 1.88 -11.29
CA ASP A 51 23.55 0.57 -11.94
C ASP A 51 22.20 -0.12 -11.67
N MET A 52 21.11 0.63 -11.77
CA MET A 52 19.75 0.15 -11.46
C MET A 52 19.60 -0.41 -10.04
N GLY A 53 20.30 0.19 -9.06
CA GLY A 53 20.27 -0.21 -7.66
C GLY A 53 21.23 -1.35 -7.31
N ARG A 54 22.12 -1.77 -8.23
CA ARG A 54 23.16 -2.76 -7.95
C ARG A 54 24.37 -2.16 -7.23
N ALA A 55 24.54 -0.85 -7.32
CA ALA A 55 25.61 -0.09 -6.69
C ALA A 55 25.10 1.27 -6.20
N GLY A 56 25.93 1.99 -5.42
CA GLY A 56 25.57 3.30 -4.87
C GLY A 56 24.75 3.21 -3.58
N GLY A 57 23.99 4.26 -3.32
CA GLY A 57 23.15 4.39 -2.12
C GLY A 57 21.65 4.39 -2.41
N ILE A 58 20.85 4.75 -1.41
CA ILE A 58 19.37 4.70 -1.47
C ILE A 58 18.72 6.07 -1.25
N PHE A 59 19.51 7.15 -1.25
CA PHE A 59 19.04 8.49 -0.87
C PHE A 59 17.85 8.96 -1.72
N SER A 60 18.02 8.99 -3.05
CA SER A 60 16.95 9.40 -3.97
C SER A 60 15.71 8.50 -3.88
N THR A 61 15.87 7.21 -3.60
CA THR A 61 14.74 6.29 -3.42
C THR A 61 13.93 6.64 -2.19
N ILE A 62 14.58 6.87 -1.03
CA ILE A 62 13.92 7.30 0.21
C ILE A 62 13.18 8.62 -0.02
N VAL A 63 13.88 9.61 -0.60
CA VAL A 63 13.32 10.94 -0.87
C VAL A 63 12.11 10.84 -1.81
N SER A 64 12.20 10.01 -2.86
CA SER A 64 11.09 9.78 -3.80
C SER A 64 9.90 9.12 -3.11
N THR A 65 10.11 8.14 -2.22
CA THR A 65 9.03 7.53 -1.43
C THR A 65 8.34 8.56 -0.54
N VAL A 66 9.10 9.43 0.14
CA VAL A 66 8.53 10.50 0.97
C VAL A 66 7.70 11.46 0.11
N TYR A 67 8.21 11.91 -1.03
CA TYR A 67 7.44 12.80 -1.90
C TYR A 67 6.19 12.14 -2.48
N LEU A 68 6.25 10.85 -2.85
CA LEU A 68 5.08 10.09 -3.29
C LEU A 68 3.99 10.06 -2.21
N LEU A 69 4.38 9.80 -0.96
CA LEU A 69 3.46 9.83 0.19
C LEU A 69 2.90 11.23 0.43
N VAL A 70 3.73 12.27 0.41
CA VAL A 70 3.26 13.64 0.63
C VAL A 70 2.24 14.05 -0.45
N VAL A 71 2.55 13.81 -1.72
CA VAL A 71 1.62 14.13 -2.83
C VAL A 71 0.33 13.33 -2.69
N SER A 72 0.40 12.04 -2.35
CA SER A 72 -0.81 11.22 -2.22
C SER A 72 -1.68 11.69 -1.07
N LEU A 73 -1.09 12.00 0.09
CA LEU A 73 -1.82 12.44 1.28
C LEU A 73 -2.42 13.84 1.12
N VAL A 74 -1.69 14.77 0.50
CA VAL A 74 -2.19 16.13 0.23
C VAL A 74 -3.45 16.10 -0.64
N ILE A 75 -3.59 15.09 -1.52
CA ILE A 75 -4.78 14.93 -2.36
C ILE A 75 -5.85 14.09 -1.65
N ALA A 76 -5.46 12.95 -1.08
CA ALA A 76 -6.40 11.95 -0.59
C ALA A 76 -7.01 12.33 0.77
N ILE A 77 -6.29 13.05 1.65
CA ILE A 77 -6.82 13.46 2.95
C ILE A 77 -7.97 14.47 2.78
N PRO A 78 -7.82 15.61 2.09
CA PRO A 78 -8.90 16.58 1.98
C PRO A 78 -10.12 16.00 1.27
N LEU A 79 -9.90 15.23 0.20
CA LEU A 79 -10.99 14.58 -0.53
C LEU A 79 -11.65 13.49 0.32
N GLY A 80 -10.86 12.65 0.99
CA GLY A 80 -11.37 11.50 1.74
C GLY A 80 -12.11 11.92 3.01
N VAL A 81 -11.49 12.79 3.82
CA VAL A 81 -12.11 13.32 5.04
C VAL A 81 -13.30 14.20 4.72
N GLY A 82 -13.20 15.08 3.70
CA GLY A 82 -14.33 15.90 3.27
C GLY A 82 -15.52 15.06 2.78
N THR A 83 -15.24 13.97 2.06
CA THR A 83 -16.28 13.00 1.68
C THR A 83 -16.85 12.28 2.88
N ALA A 84 -16.03 11.83 3.83
CA ALA A 84 -16.50 11.17 5.04
C ALA A 84 -17.41 12.08 5.87
N ILE A 85 -17.00 13.33 6.14
CA ILE A 85 -17.81 14.32 6.85
C ILE A 85 -19.15 14.54 6.13
N TYR A 86 -19.14 14.64 4.79
CA TYR A 86 -20.37 14.76 4.03
C TYR A 86 -21.28 13.54 4.19
N LEU A 87 -20.73 12.33 4.15
CA LEU A 87 -21.48 11.09 4.27
C LEU A 87 -22.00 10.82 5.68
N THR A 88 -21.31 11.31 6.73
CA THR A 88 -21.72 11.15 8.13
C THR A 88 -22.73 12.21 8.59
N GLU A 89 -22.50 13.47 8.22
CA GLU A 89 -23.28 14.59 8.76
C GLU A 89 -24.61 14.80 8.01
N TYR A 90 -24.66 14.46 6.71
CA TYR A 90 -25.89 14.57 5.92
C TYR A 90 -26.71 13.29 6.03
N THR A 91 -27.64 13.29 7.00
CA THR A 91 -28.53 12.16 7.35
C THR A 91 -29.55 11.76 6.27
N GLU A 92 -29.78 12.59 5.26
CA GLU A 92 -30.67 12.22 4.15
C GLU A 92 -29.90 11.47 3.06
N GLU A 93 -30.29 10.22 2.79
CA GLU A 93 -29.78 9.43 1.67
C GLU A 93 -30.15 10.04 0.30
N GLY A 94 -29.47 11.12 -0.06
CA GLY A 94 -29.60 11.75 -1.35
C GLY A 94 -29.03 10.88 -2.48
N LYS A 95 -29.40 11.21 -3.72
CA LYS A 95 -28.82 10.60 -4.92
C LYS A 95 -27.29 10.74 -4.95
N ILE A 96 -26.76 11.86 -4.45
CA ILE A 96 -25.32 12.13 -4.38
C ILE A 96 -24.63 11.16 -3.42
N THR A 97 -25.14 11.01 -2.19
CA THR A 97 -24.64 10.05 -1.19
C THR A 97 -24.57 8.63 -1.76
N LYS A 98 -25.61 8.19 -2.48
CA LYS A 98 -25.64 6.86 -3.12
C LYS A 98 -24.58 6.70 -4.21
N ILE A 99 -24.41 7.72 -5.07
CA ILE A 99 -23.39 7.70 -6.13
C ILE A 99 -21.98 7.66 -5.53
N VAL A 100 -21.72 8.48 -4.51
CA VAL A 100 -20.42 8.53 -3.85
C VAL A 100 -20.11 7.20 -3.17
N ARG A 101 -21.03 6.64 -2.39
CA ARG A 101 -20.86 5.32 -1.75
C ARG A 101 -20.58 4.23 -2.78
N PHE A 102 -21.41 4.15 -3.82
CA PHE A 102 -21.20 3.20 -4.92
C PHE A 102 -19.82 3.39 -5.58
N GLY A 103 -19.41 4.62 -5.86
CA GLY A 103 -18.10 4.92 -6.43
C GLY A 103 -16.95 4.48 -5.52
N THR A 104 -17.05 4.73 -4.20
CA THR A 104 -16.04 4.33 -3.23
C THR A 104 -15.98 2.80 -3.05
N GLU A 105 -17.13 2.11 -3.08
CA GLU A 105 -17.20 0.66 -3.05
C GLU A 105 -16.61 0.04 -4.32
N CYS A 106 -16.89 0.62 -5.49
CA CYS A 106 -16.24 0.21 -6.73
C CYS A 106 -14.73 0.38 -6.66
N LEU A 107 -14.23 1.54 -6.20
CA LEU A 107 -12.80 1.77 -6.04
C LEU A 107 -12.15 0.78 -5.06
N ALA A 108 -12.80 0.49 -3.93
CA ALA A 108 -12.33 -0.47 -2.95
C ALA A 108 -12.34 -1.91 -3.47
N GLY A 109 -13.28 -2.25 -4.36
CA GLY A 109 -13.39 -3.57 -4.97
C GLY A 109 -12.38 -3.84 -6.08
N VAL A 110 -11.78 -2.80 -6.68
CA VAL A 110 -10.76 -2.98 -7.73
C VAL A 110 -9.43 -3.42 -7.11
N PRO A 111 -8.81 -4.51 -7.61
CA PRO A 111 -7.47 -4.91 -7.20
C PRO A 111 -6.44 -3.79 -7.36
N SER A 112 -5.54 -3.65 -6.39
CA SER A 112 -4.52 -2.59 -6.36
C SER A 112 -3.63 -2.55 -7.61
N ILE A 113 -3.30 -3.71 -8.18
CA ILE A 113 -2.50 -3.81 -9.41
C ILE A 113 -3.21 -3.17 -10.61
N ILE A 114 -4.54 -3.27 -10.67
CA ILE A 114 -5.34 -2.68 -11.76
C ILE A 114 -5.38 -1.16 -11.60
N LEU A 115 -5.57 -0.65 -10.38
CA LEU A 115 -5.50 0.80 -10.11
C LEU A 115 -4.11 1.36 -10.42
N GLY A 116 -3.04 0.64 -10.07
CA GLY A 116 -1.67 1.01 -10.41
C GLY A 116 -1.42 1.07 -11.92
N LEU A 117 -1.88 0.05 -12.66
CA LEU A 117 -1.75 0.03 -14.13
C LEU A 117 -2.60 1.10 -14.81
N PHE A 118 -3.83 1.34 -14.31
CA PHE A 118 -4.68 2.42 -14.77
C PHE A 118 -4.00 3.79 -14.58
N GLY A 119 -3.45 4.03 -13.40
CA GLY A 119 -2.69 5.24 -13.09
C GLY A 119 -1.48 5.42 -14.00
N PHE A 120 -0.73 4.34 -14.26
CA PHE A 120 0.36 4.36 -15.23
C PHE A 120 -0.12 4.76 -16.64
N ILE A 121 -1.14 4.07 -17.17
CA ILE A 121 -1.63 4.37 -18.52
C ILE A 121 -2.18 5.79 -18.61
N LEU A 122 -2.93 6.25 -17.61
CA LEU A 122 -3.57 7.56 -17.63
C LEU A 122 -2.54 8.69 -17.43
N PHE A 123 -1.78 8.67 -16.34
CA PHE A 123 -0.91 9.79 -15.97
C PHE A 123 0.42 9.76 -16.75
N VAL A 124 1.06 8.59 -16.86
CA VAL A 124 2.37 8.49 -17.51
C VAL A 124 2.24 8.55 -19.03
N ILE A 125 1.35 7.74 -19.61
CA ILE A 125 1.26 7.59 -21.08
C ILE A 125 0.31 8.62 -21.68
N LYS A 126 -0.94 8.71 -21.22
CA LYS A 126 -1.96 9.54 -21.88
C LYS A 126 -1.82 11.04 -21.59
N LEU A 127 -1.58 11.40 -20.33
CA LEU A 127 -1.39 12.79 -19.90
C LEU A 127 0.05 13.27 -20.06
N GLY A 128 0.99 12.37 -20.38
CA GLY A 128 2.38 12.72 -20.68
C GLY A 128 3.19 13.20 -19.48
N PHE A 129 2.77 12.90 -18.24
CA PHE A 129 3.51 13.30 -17.04
C PHE A 129 4.82 12.50 -16.86
N GLY A 130 5.03 11.46 -17.67
CA GLY A 130 6.21 10.62 -17.61
C GLY A 130 6.36 9.88 -16.28
N TRP A 131 7.53 9.25 -16.10
CA TRP A 131 7.91 8.60 -14.85
C TRP A 131 8.25 9.66 -13.80
N SER A 132 7.22 10.17 -13.13
CA SER A 132 7.34 11.26 -12.17
C SER A 132 6.63 10.95 -10.85
N VAL A 133 7.08 11.64 -9.80
CA VAL A 133 6.47 11.61 -8.47
C VAL A 133 4.99 11.99 -8.53
N LEU A 134 4.62 12.93 -9.41
CA LEU A 134 3.24 13.36 -9.55
C LEU A 134 2.35 12.23 -10.08
N SER A 135 2.78 11.53 -11.13
CA SER A 135 2.06 10.38 -11.70
C SER A 135 1.82 9.29 -10.66
N GLY A 136 2.88 8.91 -9.93
CA GLY A 136 2.78 7.89 -8.88
C GLY A 136 1.96 8.36 -7.68
N GLY A 137 2.11 9.62 -7.27
CA GLY A 137 1.43 10.20 -6.12
C GLY A 137 -0.08 10.31 -6.33
N ILE A 138 -0.54 10.76 -7.50
CA ILE A 138 -1.99 10.80 -7.83
C ILE A 138 -2.56 9.38 -7.95
N SER A 139 -1.82 8.45 -8.56
CA SER A 139 -2.25 7.05 -8.64
C SER A 139 -2.43 6.44 -7.25
N LEU A 140 -1.46 6.69 -6.36
CA LEU A 140 -1.52 6.25 -4.97
C LEU A 140 -2.66 6.94 -4.21
N ALA A 141 -2.93 8.22 -4.47
CA ALA A 141 -4.04 8.95 -3.87
C ALA A 141 -5.39 8.28 -4.17
N ILE A 142 -5.62 7.91 -5.43
CA ILE A 142 -6.86 7.20 -5.84
C ILE A 142 -6.98 5.85 -5.13
N MET A 143 -5.85 5.13 -4.99
CA MET A 143 -5.83 3.82 -4.35
C MET A 143 -6.14 3.87 -2.84
N ILE A 144 -5.65 4.87 -2.12
CA ILE A 144 -5.87 5.00 -0.67
C ILE A 144 -7.17 5.73 -0.32
N LEU A 145 -7.77 6.46 -1.26
CA LEU A 145 -8.99 7.24 -1.07
C LEU A 145 -10.13 6.47 -0.38
N PRO A 146 -10.55 5.26 -0.84
CA PRO A 146 -11.65 4.54 -0.20
C PRO A 146 -11.31 4.13 1.25
N VAL A 147 -10.05 3.85 1.54
CA VAL A 147 -9.60 3.54 2.91
C VAL A 147 -9.72 4.77 3.79
N ILE A 148 -9.29 5.94 3.33
CA ILE A 148 -9.40 7.19 4.10
C ILE A 148 -10.86 7.54 4.36
N ILE A 149 -11.73 7.45 3.34
CA ILE A 149 -13.16 7.75 3.48
C ILE A 149 -13.77 6.85 4.55
N ARG A 150 -13.58 5.53 4.43
CA ARG A 150 -14.19 4.55 5.32
C ARG A 150 -13.66 4.66 6.76
N THR A 151 -12.34 4.81 6.91
CA THR A 151 -11.74 4.94 8.25
C THR A 151 -12.12 6.25 8.93
N SER A 152 -12.39 7.32 8.17
CA SER A 152 -12.86 8.59 8.73
C SER A 152 -14.35 8.59 9.01
N GLU A 153 -15.14 7.78 8.30
CA GLU A 153 -16.59 7.60 8.53
C GLU A 153 -16.87 6.72 9.75
N GLU A 154 -16.01 5.72 10.01
CA GLU A 154 -16.13 4.80 11.15
C GLU A 154 -15.54 5.38 12.47
N ALA A 155 -14.82 6.51 12.41
CA ALA A 155 -14.15 7.15 13.55
C ALA A 155 -15.07 8.11 14.32
#